data_AF-A0A1Y6M9Z0-F1
#
_entry.id   AF-A0A1Y6M9Z0-F1
#
_cell.length_a   1.000
_cell.length_b   1.000
_cell.length_c   1.000
_cell.angle_alpha   90.00
_cell.angle_beta   90.00
_cell.angle_gamma   90.00
#
_symmetry.space_group_name_H-M   'P 1'
#
loop_
_entity.id
_entity.type
_entity.pdbx_description
1 polymer ?
#
loop_
_entity_poly.entity_id
_entity_poly.type
_entity_poly.pdbx_seq_one_letter_code
_entity_poly.pdbx_strand_id
1 'polypeptide(L)'
;MLYIFRIIIILSAFLSWYAAASTTKTTAHTKIHHARIYRHYSHKHQGHLIHHTHHIKHVYKKRHHLTKRQELRHVRLVRHKIFHAYYGWKGTPYHFGGSSHRGIDCSAFVMKMYRQVFHRYLPRTTLGQVKLGRRVRKDQAKLGDLVFFKTGHNERHVGIYLSNGNFMNSASSRGVSISNLHHIFWKRHFWQVRRLVSI
;
A
#
# COMPACT_ATOMS: atom_id res chain seq x y z
N MET A 1 50.12 -36.34 30.09
CA MET A 1 49.42 -35.24 29.38
C MET A 1 47.94 -35.11 29.77
N LEU A 2 47.60 -35.46 31.02
CA LEU A 2 46.60 -34.76 31.82
C LEU A 2 47.30 -33.53 32.44
N TYR A 3 46.63 -32.36 32.53
CA TYR A 3 46.68 -31.33 33.61
C TYR A 3 46.38 -29.87 33.20
N ILE A 4 46.15 -29.53 31.92
CA ILE A 4 45.95 -28.10 31.54
C ILE A 4 44.53 -27.79 31.00
N PHE A 5 43.73 -28.79 30.63
CA PHE A 5 42.39 -28.56 30.08
C PHE A 5 41.21 -28.65 31.07
N ARG A 6 41.47 -28.79 32.39
CA ARG A 6 40.41 -28.76 33.43
C ARG A 6 40.26 -27.43 34.17
N ILE A 7 41.08 -26.41 33.86
CA ILE A 7 41.05 -25.10 34.55
C ILE A 7 40.16 -24.05 33.86
N ILE A 8 39.73 -24.28 32.61
CA ILE A 8 38.94 -23.29 31.86
C ILE A 8 37.42 -23.34 32.17
N ILE A 9 36.93 -24.42 32.81
CA ILE A 9 35.48 -24.56 33.10
C ILE A 9 35.07 -23.96 34.47
N ILE A 10 36.02 -23.59 35.34
CA ILE A 10 35.69 -23.00 36.66
C ILE A 10 35.72 -21.45 36.65
N LEU A 11 36.26 -20.81 35.60
CA LEU A 11 36.31 -19.34 35.51
C LEU A 11 35.14 -18.67 34.77
N SER A 12 34.24 -19.42 34.14
CA SER A 12 33.05 -18.85 33.46
C SER A 12 31.82 -18.75 34.36
N ALA A 13 31.81 -19.41 35.52
CA ALA A 13 30.71 -19.29 36.49
C ALA A 13 30.87 -18.12 37.47
N PHE A 14 32.06 -17.52 37.60
CA PHE A 14 32.30 -16.40 38.54
C PHE A 14 32.14 -15.01 37.90
N LEU A 15 32.23 -14.86 36.57
CA LEU A 15 31.93 -13.58 35.91
C LEU A 15 30.43 -13.31 35.72
N SER A 16 29.58 -14.32 35.79
CA SER A 16 28.13 -14.14 35.67
C SER A 16 27.44 -13.72 36.98
N TRP A 17 28.12 -13.91 38.13
CA TRP A 17 27.61 -13.43 39.43
C TRP A 17 28.00 -11.96 39.71
N TYR A 18 29.20 -11.54 39.28
CA TYR A 18 29.67 -10.17 39.56
C TYR A 18 28.91 -9.07 38.79
N ALA A 19 28.34 -9.38 37.62
CA ALA A 19 27.52 -8.44 36.85
C ALA A 19 26.08 -8.27 37.40
N ALA A 20 25.58 -9.21 38.20
CA ALA A 20 24.24 -9.15 38.78
C ALA A 20 24.18 -8.40 40.12
N ALA A 21 25.32 -8.14 40.77
CA ALA A 21 25.39 -7.51 42.09
C ALA A 21 25.60 -5.97 42.06
N SER A 22 25.86 -5.36 40.90
CA SER A 22 26.13 -3.92 40.77
C SER A 22 24.95 -3.09 40.23
N THR A 23 23.79 -3.69 39.98
CA THR A 23 22.64 -3.02 39.33
C THR A 23 21.44 -2.70 40.25
N THR A 24 21.54 -2.93 41.55
CA THR A 24 20.37 -2.79 42.47
C THR A 24 20.38 -1.56 43.40
N LYS A 25 21.41 -0.71 43.39
CA LYS A 25 21.44 0.51 44.25
C LYS A 25 21.33 1.85 43.52
N THR A 26 21.24 1.88 42.19
CA THR A 26 21.26 3.14 41.40
C THR A 26 19.95 3.43 40.66
N THR A 27 18.83 2.81 41.06
CA THR A 27 17.52 2.98 40.40
C THR A 27 16.44 3.63 41.28
N ALA A 28 16.67 3.75 42.59
CA ALA A 28 15.72 4.39 43.51
C ALA A 28 15.95 5.91 43.66
N HIS A 29 17.20 6.37 43.67
CA HIS A 29 17.50 7.79 43.93
C HIS A 29 17.22 8.71 42.71
N THR A 30 17.30 8.19 41.49
CA THR A 30 17.07 8.96 40.26
C THR A 30 15.58 9.12 39.92
N LYS A 31 14.74 8.14 40.30
CA LYS A 31 13.28 8.20 40.08
C LYS A 31 12.58 9.26 40.96
N ILE A 32 13.10 9.51 42.16
CA ILE A 32 12.51 10.48 43.09
C ILE A 32 12.85 11.93 42.70
N HIS A 33 14.04 12.18 42.15
CA HIS A 33 14.41 13.51 41.67
C HIS A 33 13.67 13.92 40.38
N HIS A 34 13.47 13.01 39.43
CA HIS A 34 12.68 13.31 38.22
C HIS A 34 11.21 13.56 38.54
N ALA A 35 10.61 12.83 39.48
CA ALA A 35 9.20 13.02 39.86
C ALA A 35 8.93 14.38 40.54
N ARG A 36 9.92 14.97 41.24
CA ARG A 36 9.81 16.30 41.87
C ARG A 36 9.88 17.45 40.85
N ILE A 37 10.72 17.33 39.82
CA ILE A 37 10.85 18.37 38.79
C ILE A 37 9.56 18.52 37.98
N TYR A 38 8.91 17.40 37.62
CA TYR A 38 7.61 17.46 36.92
C TYR A 38 6.46 17.98 37.79
N ARG A 39 6.47 17.69 39.10
CA ARG A 39 5.43 18.17 40.02
C ARG A 39 5.55 19.67 40.31
N HIS A 40 6.76 20.22 40.29
CA HIS A 40 6.99 21.65 40.53
C HIS A 40 6.76 22.51 39.26
N TYR A 41 7.04 21.98 38.07
CA TYR A 41 6.72 22.67 36.80
C TYR A 41 5.21 22.73 36.50
N SER A 42 4.45 21.73 36.97
CA SER A 42 3.01 21.64 36.72
C SER A 42 2.16 22.66 37.48
N HIS A 43 2.68 23.32 38.52
CA HIS A 43 1.88 24.21 39.38
C HIS A 43 1.99 25.71 39.06
N LYS A 44 2.98 26.15 38.26
CA LYS A 44 3.20 27.60 38.01
C LYS A 44 2.59 28.14 36.71
N HIS A 45 2.06 27.27 35.84
CA HIS A 45 1.50 27.70 34.54
C HIS A 45 0.19 26.98 34.14
N GLN A 46 -0.66 26.61 35.10
CA GLN A 46 -1.93 25.92 34.81
C GLN A 46 -3.02 26.78 34.13
N GLY A 47 -2.85 28.11 34.07
CA GLY A 47 -3.78 29.01 33.36
C GLY A 47 -3.48 29.24 31.87
N HIS A 48 -2.25 28.97 31.40
CA HIS A 48 -1.82 29.32 30.03
C HIS A 48 -1.69 28.10 29.08
N LEU A 49 -1.74 26.88 29.61
CA LEU A 49 -1.57 25.64 28.84
C LEU A 49 -2.88 25.12 28.20
N ILE A 50 -4.05 25.61 28.64
CA ILE A 50 -5.35 25.12 28.17
C ILE A 50 -5.74 25.80 26.84
N HIS A 51 -5.40 27.08 26.64
CA HIS A 51 -5.61 27.78 25.37
C HIS A 51 -4.65 27.30 24.26
N HIS A 52 -3.40 26.96 24.62
CA HIS A 52 -2.41 26.49 23.65
C HIS A 52 -2.68 25.07 23.14
N THR A 53 -3.18 24.17 23.98
CA THR A 53 -3.55 22.81 23.57
C THR A 53 -4.80 22.77 22.70
N HIS A 54 -5.78 23.64 22.96
CA HIS A 54 -6.95 23.80 22.08
C HIS A 54 -6.53 24.34 20.71
N HIS A 55 -5.68 25.37 20.67
CA HIS A 55 -5.16 25.93 19.43
C HIS A 55 -4.33 24.90 18.63
N ILE A 56 -3.45 24.13 19.28
CA ILE A 56 -2.64 23.09 18.62
C ILE A 56 -3.50 21.93 18.09
N LYS A 57 -4.50 21.45 18.85
CA LYS A 57 -5.45 20.43 18.37
C LYS A 57 -6.27 20.93 17.19
N HIS A 58 -6.72 22.19 17.23
CA HIS A 58 -7.43 22.81 16.10
C HIS A 58 -6.55 22.97 14.87
N VAL A 59 -5.32 23.43 15.03
CA VAL A 59 -4.35 23.57 13.93
C VAL A 59 -4.03 22.20 13.34
N TYR A 60 -3.76 21.17 14.16
CA TYR A 60 -3.48 19.80 13.70
C TYR A 60 -4.70 19.19 12.98
N LYS A 61 -5.90 19.32 13.54
CA LYS A 61 -7.16 18.84 12.93
C LYS A 61 -7.46 19.59 11.63
N LYS A 62 -7.24 20.91 11.56
CA LYS A 62 -7.41 21.74 10.35
C LYS A 62 -6.41 21.35 9.27
N ARG A 63 -5.13 21.16 9.61
CA ARG A 63 -4.07 20.71 8.68
C ARG A 63 -4.36 19.32 8.11
N HIS A 64 -4.77 18.35 8.95
CA HIS A 64 -5.21 17.02 8.51
C HIS A 64 -6.51 17.04 7.69
N HIS A 65 -7.43 17.96 7.97
CA HIS A 65 -8.62 18.14 7.14
C HIS A 65 -8.29 18.74 5.76
N LEU A 66 -7.34 19.67 5.70
CA LEU A 66 -6.85 20.26 4.45
C LEU A 66 -6.19 19.21 3.55
N THR A 67 -5.36 18.32 4.10
CA THR A 67 -4.74 17.20 3.35
C THR A 67 -5.78 16.19 2.87
N LYS A 68 -6.71 15.77 3.73
CA LYS A 68 -7.78 14.84 3.33
C LYS A 68 -8.64 15.40 2.20
N ARG A 69 -8.95 16.71 2.21
CA ARG A 69 -9.68 17.37 1.11
C ARG A 69 -8.88 17.39 -0.19
N GLN A 70 -7.58 17.63 -0.11
CA GLN A 70 -6.68 17.61 -1.27
C GLN A 70 -6.53 16.19 -1.86
N GLU A 71 -6.37 15.18 -1.01
CA GLU A 71 -6.34 13.77 -1.40
C GLU A 71 -7.66 13.36 -2.09
N LEU A 72 -8.82 13.71 -1.50
CA LEU A 72 -10.12 13.42 -2.11
C LEU A 72 -10.29 14.12 -3.47
N ARG A 73 -9.80 15.36 -3.60
CA ARG A 73 -9.78 16.06 -4.89
C ARG A 73 -8.89 15.34 -5.89
N HIS A 74 -7.70 14.91 -5.49
CA HIS A 74 -6.78 14.18 -6.34
C HIS A 74 -7.39 12.86 -6.84
N VAL A 75 -7.92 12.03 -5.92
CA VAL A 75 -8.60 10.78 -6.26
C VAL A 75 -9.77 11.03 -7.22
N ARG A 76 -10.57 12.08 -6.99
CA ARG A 76 -11.67 12.46 -7.89
C ARG A 76 -11.16 12.84 -9.29
N LEU A 77 -10.09 13.62 -9.39
CA LEU A 77 -9.49 14.01 -10.67
C LEU A 77 -8.93 12.82 -11.43
N VAL A 78 -8.21 11.92 -10.74
CA VAL A 78 -7.69 10.70 -11.38
C VAL A 78 -8.83 9.80 -11.83
N ARG A 79 -9.87 9.62 -11.01
CA ARG A 79 -11.08 8.89 -11.42
C ARG A 79 -11.71 9.51 -12.67
N HIS A 80 -11.86 10.83 -12.71
CA HIS A 80 -12.37 11.54 -13.88
C HIS A 80 -11.53 11.25 -15.14
N LYS A 81 -10.19 11.36 -15.06
CA LYS A 81 -9.29 11.04 -16.17
C LYS A 81 -9.41 9.58 -16.64
N ILE A 82 -9.50 8.64 -15.71
CA ILE A 82 -9.70 7.21 -16.02
C ILE A 82 -10.98 7.00 -16.82
N PHE A 83 -12.11 7.54 -16.35
CA PHE A 83 -13.39 7.36 -17.04
C PHE A 83 -13.44 8.09 -18.38
N HIS A 84 -12.89 9.31 -18.46
CA HIS A 84 -12.78 10.05 -19.72
C HIS A 84 -12.00 9.25 -20.78
N ALA A 85 -10.83 8.72 -20.42
CA ALA A 85 -10.05 7.87 -21.32
C ALA A 85 -10.81 6.58 -21.68
N TYR A 86 -11.47 5.93 -20.72
CA TYR A 86 -12.26 4.72 -20.96
C TYR A 86 -13.40 4.93 -21.96
N TYR A 87 -14.13 6.05 -21.89
CA TYR A 87 -15.22 6.31 -22.82
C TYR A 87 -14.76 6.45 -24.27
N GLY A 88 -13.52 6.88 -24.52
CA GLY A 88 -12.94 6.85 -25.86
C GLY A 88 -12.71 5.44 -26.40
N TRP A 89 -12.55 4.43 -25.53
CA TRP A 89 -12.30 3.04 -25.91
C TRP A 89 -13.52 2.12 -25.77
N LYS A 90 -14.51 2.49 -24.95
CA LYS A 90 -15.68 1.68 -24.61
C LYS A 90 -16.32 1.10 -25.88
N GLY A 91 -16.55 -0.21 -25.88
CA GLY A 91 -17.17 -0.91 -27.02
C GLY A 91 -16.19 -1.30 -28.15
N THR A 92 -14.92 -0.89 -28.09
CA THR A 92 -13.90 -1.37 -29.04
C THR A 92 -13.85 -2.91 -28.98
N PRO A 93 -13.99 -3.63 -30.12
CA PRO A 93 -13.96 -5.08 -30.13
C PRO A 93 -12.64 -5.65 -29.60
N TYR A 94 -12.69 -6.87 -29.08
CA TYR A 94 -11.47 -7.58 -28.74
C TYR A 94 -10.80 -8.10 -30.01
N HIS A 95 -9.49 -7.92 -30.11
CA HIS A 95 -8.67 -8.55 -31.14
C HIS A 95 -7.33 -8.94 -30.52
N PHE A 96 -6.98 -10.23 -30.57
CA PHE A 96 -5.71 -10.71 -30.03
C PHE A 96 -4.53 -10.03 -30.73
N GLY A 97 -3.59 -9.46 -29.98
CA GLY A 97 -2.49 -8.68 -30.55
C GLY A 97 -2.90 -7.28 -31.03
N GLY A 98 -4.20 -6.95 -31.07
CA GLY A 98 -4.72 -5.67 -31.52
C GLY A 98 -4.39 -4.51 -30.57
N SER A 99 -4.29 -3.30 -31.11
CA SER A 99 -3.95 -2.08 -30.36
C SER A 99 -4.64 -0.82 -30.88
N SER A 100 -5.79 -0.95 -31.55
CA SER A 100 -6.51 0.15 -32.22
C SER A 100 -8.02 0.11 -31.94
N HIS A 101 -8.77 1.12 -32.38
CA HIS A 101 -10.23 1.14 -32.26
C HIS A 101 -10.97 0.13 -33.16
N ARG A 102 -10.26 -0.51 -34.11
CA ARG A 102 -10.80 -1.66 -34.86
C ARG A 102 -10.70 -2.97 -34.08
N GLY A 103 -9.91 -3.00 -33.00
CA GLY A 103 -9.65 -4.19 -32.23
C GLY A 103 -8.48 -4.01 -31.27
N ILE A 104 -8.69 -4.35 -29.99
CA ILE A 104 -7.67 -4.23 -28.94
C ILE A 104 -7.71 -5.39 -27.94
N ASP A 105 -6.54 -5.95 -27.58
CA ASP A 105 -6.47 -6.95 -26.52
C ASP A 105 -6.37 -6.35 -25.11
N CYS A 106 -6.49 -7.20 -24.09
CA CYS A 106 -6.50 -6.79 -22.70
C CYS A 106 -5.24 -6.00 -22.30
N SER A 107 -4.06 -6.51 -22.66
CA SER A 107 -2.79 -5.91 -22.30
C SER A 107 -2.48 -4.61 -23.05
N ALA A 108 -2.85 -4.51 -24.33
CA ALA A 108 -2.76 -3.29 -25.10
C ALA A 108 -3.71 -2.22 -24.56
N PHE A 109 -4.94 -2.59 -24.21
CA PHE A 109 -5.90 -1.67 -23.60
C PHE A 109 -5.34 -1.08 -22.29
N VAL A 110 -4.85 -1.93 -21.39
CA VAL A 110 -4.22 -1.49 -20.13
C VAL A 110 -3.02 -0.59 -20.39
N MET A 111 -2.16 -0.95 -21.35
CA MET A 111 -0.99 -0.14 -21.74
C MET A 111 -1.39 1.25 -22.24
N LYS A 112 -2.43 1.36 -23.09
CA LYS A 112 -2.93 2.65 -23.60
C LYS A 112 -3.50 3.51 -22.47
N MET A 113 -4.35 2.93 -21.62
CA MET A 113 -4.95 3.61 -20.47
C MET A 113 -3.88 4.11 -19.49
N TYR A 114 -2.88 3.29 -19.16
CA TYR A 114 -1.80 3.68 -18.26
C TYR A 114 -0.92 4.79 -18.84
N ARG A 115 -0.66 4.77 -20.15
CA ARG A 115 0.06 5.85 -20.82
C ARG A 115 -0.73 7.16 -20.79
N GLN A 116 -2.03 7.11 -21.08
CA GLN A 116 -2.89 8.30 -21.16
C GLN A 116 -3.15 8.94 -19.80
N VAL A 117 -3.38 8.13 -18.77
CA VAL A 117 -3.84 8.64 -17.46
C VAL A 117 -2.69 8.86 -16.48
N PHE A 118 -1.72 7.94 -16.45
CA PHE A 118 -0.65 7.92 -15.46
C PHE A 118 0.73 8.25 -16.05
N HIS A 119 0.81 8.46 -17.37
CA HIS A 119 2.07 8.69 -18.07
C HIS A 119 3.11 7.59 -17.83
N ARG A 120 2.65 6.33 -17.74
CA ARG A 120 3.51 5.15 -17.53
C ARG A 120 3.51 4.24 -18.75
N TYR A 121 4.70 3.84 -19.16
CA TYR A 121 4.90 2.83 -20.19
C TYR A 121 4.87 1.44 -19.56
N LEU A 122 4.02 0.57 -20.10
CA LEU A 122 3.89 -0.81 -19.66
C LEU A 122 4.36 -1.75 -20.78
N PRO A 123 4.92 -2.92 -20.44
CA PRO A 123 5.17 -3.99 -21.39
C PRO A 123 3.92 -4.37 -22.17
N ARG A 124 4.11 -4.80 -23.42
CA ARG A 124 3.02 -5.16 -24.33
C ARG A 124 2.17 -6.32 -23.85
N THR A 125 2.73 -7.25 -23.05
CA THR A 125 2.08 -8.51 -22.69
C THR A 125 1.60 -8.54 -21.24
N THR A 126 0.54 -9.30 -20.98
CA THR A 126 0.03 -9.54 -19.61
C THR A 126 1.11 -10.09 -18.67
N LEU A 127 1.96 -11.00 -19.17
CA LEU A 127 3.08 -11.58 -18.40
C LEU A 127 4.19 -10.57 -18.10
N GLY A 128 4.40 -9.57 -18.94
CA GLY A 128 5.30 -8.46 -18.63
C GLY A 128 4.69 -7.53 -17.58
N GLN A 129 3.42 -7.16 -17.76
CA GLN A 129 2.70 -6.25 -16.85
C GLN A 129 2.58 -6.82 -15.44
N VAL A 130 2.35 -8.13 -15.28
CA VAL A 130 2.22 -8.77 -13.96
C VAL A 130 3.52 -8.77 -13.15
N LYS A 131 4.68 -8.51 -13.76
CA LYS A 131 5.97 -8.39 -13.06
C LYS A 131 6.19 -6.99 -12.47
N LEU A 132 5.37 -6.02 -12.85
CA LEU A 132 5.51 -4.64 -12.41
C LEU A 132 4.86 -4.36 -11.06
N GLY A 133 5.38 -3.34 -10.39
CA GLY A 133 4.85 -2.82 -9.13
C GLY A 133 4.87 -3.84 -8.00
N ARG A 134 4.18 -3.50 -6.90
CA ARG A 134 4.08 -4.39 -5.74
C ARG A 134 2.79 -5.20 -5.77
N ARG A 135 2.84 -6.44 -5.25
CA ARG A 135 1.62 -7.23 -5.05
C ARG A 135 0.78 -6.62 -3.92
N VAL A 136 -0.53 -6.63 -4.07
CA VAL A 136 -1.48 -6.19 -3.04
C VAL A 136 -2.55 -7.25 -2.80
N ARG A 137 -3.08 -7.31 -1.57
CA ARG A 137 -4.21 -8.18 -1.24
C ARG A 137 -5.46 -7.73 -2.01
N LYS A 138 -6.32 -8.67 -2.41
CA LYS A 138 -7.50 -8.42 -3.25
C LYS A 138 -8.45 -7.39 -2.63
N ASP A 139 -8.67 -7.48 -1.32
CA ASP A 139 -9.51 -6.59 -0.51
C ASP A 139 -8.87 -5.20 -0.29
N GLN A 140 -7.57 -5.06 -0.56
CA GLN A 140 -6.85 -3.78 -0.50
C GLN A 140 -6.69 -3.13 -1.87
N ALA A 141 -7.32 -3.68 -2.92
CA ALA A 141 -7.28 -3.12 -4.26
C ALA A 141 -7.87 -1.69 -4.27
N LYS A 142 -7.15 -0.78 -4.90
CA LYS A 142 -7.52 0.63 -5.04
C LYS A 142 -7.66 0.99 -6.52
N LEU A 143 -8.37 2.08 -6.78
CA LEU A 143 -8.51 2.66 -8.12
C LEU A 143 -7.16 2.66 -8.85
N GLY A 144 -7.14 2.23 -10.10
CA GLY A 144 -5.92 2.19 -10.91
C GLY A 144 -5.09 0.92 -10.76
N ASP A 145 -5.21 0.13 -9.69
CA ASP A 145 -4.47 -1.13 -9.56
C ASP A 145 -4.78 -2.08 -10.73
N LEU A 146 -3.80 -2.90 -11.11
CA LEU A 146 -3.99 -3.93 -12.13
C LEU A 146 -4.47 -5.22 -11.50
N VAL A 147 -5.58 -5.77 -12.00
CA VAL A 147 -6.11 -7.07 -11.63
C VAL A 147 -5.80 -8.10 -12.71
N PHE A 148 -5.27 -9.25 -12.32
CA PHE A 148 -4.82 -10.30 -13.21
C PHE A 148 -5.61 -11.58 -13.02
N PHE A 149 -5.76 -12.34 -14.11
CA PHE A 149 -6.51 -13.59 -14.14
C PHE A 149 -5.78 -14.66 -14.95
N LYS A 150 -6.02 -15.92 -14.62
CA LYS A 150 -5.63 -17.10 -15.41
C LYS A 150 -6.91 -17.66 -16.05
N THR A 151 -7.23 -17.25 -17.27
CA THR A 151 -8.52 -17.57 -17.93
C THR A 151 -8.53 -18.88 -18.71
N GLY A 152 -7.38 -19.53 -18.80
CA GLY A 152 -7.16 -20.82 -19.46
C GLY A 152 -5.76 -21.34 -19.14
N HIS A 153 -5.36 -22.46 -19.73
CA HIS A 153 -4.06 -23.10 -19.46
C HIS A 153 -2.89 -22.10 -19.62
N ASN A 154 -2.78 -21.50 -20.80
CA ASN A 154 -1.77 -20.48 -21.12
C ASN A 154 -2.34 -19.07 -21.33
N GLU A 155 -3.64 -18.90 -21.07
CA GLU A 155 -4.29 -17.60 -21.23
C GLU A 155 -4.20 -16.77 -19.95
N ARG A 156 -3.81 -15.51 -20.12
CA ARG A 156 -3.70 -14.54 -19.03
C ARG A 156 -4.45 -13.28 -19.42
N HIS A 157 -5.22 -12.76 -18.47
CA HIS A 157 -6.02 -11.56 -18.65
C HIS A 157 -5.62 -10.49 -17.65
N VAL A 158 -5.81 -9.22 -18.03
CA VAL A 158 -5.54 -8.06 -17.19
C VAL A 158 -6.65 -7.01 -17.33
N GLY A 159 -6.91 -6.27 -16.25
CA GLY A 159 -7.77 -5.11 -16.25
C GLY A 159 -7.35 -4.09 -15.19
N ILE A 160 -7.98 -2.91 -15.22
CA ILE A 160 -7.72 -1.81 -14.28
C ILE A 160 -8.86 -1.74 -13.27
N TYR A 161 -8.55 -1.91 -12.00
CA TYR A 161 -9.50 -1.83 -10.90
C TYR A 161 -10.06 -0.42 -10.72
N LEU A 162 -11.34 -0.34 -10.40
CA LEU A 162 -12.07 0.92 -10.21
C LEU A 162 -12.48 1.08 -8.75
N SER A 163 -13.48 0.32 -8.33
CA SER A 163 -14.07 0.35 -7.00
C SER A 163 -15.10 -0.77 -6.87
N ASN A 164 -15.36 -1.26 -5.65
CA ASN A 164 -16.42 -2.23 -5.36
C ASN A 164 -16.38 -3.48 -6.25
N GLY A 165 -15.17 -4.00 -6.51
CA GLY A 165 -14.99 -5.15 -7.39
C GLY A 165 -15.07 -4.84 -8.89
N ASN A 166 -15.45 -3.63 -9.30
CA ASN A 166 -15.49 -3.27 -10.72
C ASN A 166 -14.10 -3.02 -11.27
N PHE A 167 -13.87 -3.46 -12.50
CA PHE A 167 -12.64 -3.24 -13.25
C PHE A 167 -12.93 -3.11 -14.74
N MET A 168 -12.21 -2.25 -15.44
CA MET A 168 -12.29 -2.13 -16.89
C MET A 168 -11.27 -3.04 -17.56
N ASN A 169 -11.62 -3.62 -18.70
CA ASN A 169 -10.78 -4.53 -19.46
C ASN A 169 -11.17 -4.54 -20.94
N SER A 170 -10.42 -5.27 -21.78
CA SER A 170 -10.87 -5.72 -23.10
C SER A 170 -10.92 -7.25 -23.11
N ALA A 171 -12.12 -7.84 -23.08
CA ALA A 171 -12.32 -9.29 -23.01
C ALA A 171 -12.86 -9.86 -24.32
N SER A 172 -12.46 -11.09 -24.67
CA SER A 172 -12.85 -11.76 -25.93
C SER A 172 -14.35 -11.75 -26.21
N SER A 173 -15.18 -11.86 -25.16
CA SER A 173 -16.65 -11.91 -25.30
C SER A 173 -17.34 -10.55 -25.46
N ARG A 174 -16.73 -9.44 -25.02
CA ARG A 174 -17.41 -8.13 -24.92
C ARG A 174 -16.58 -6.93 -25.37
N GLY A 175 -15.34 -7.15 -25.81
CA GLY A 175 -14.40 -6.06 -26.08
C GLY A 175 -14.14 -5.21 -24.85
N VAL A 176 -13.89 -3.92 -25.07
CA VAL A 176 -13.64 -2.94 -24.00
C VAL A 176 -14.92 -2.68 -23.20
N SER A 177 -14.94 -3.15 -21.95
CA SER A 177 -16.09 -3.08 -21.06
C SER A 177 -15.68 -2.99 -19.59
N ILE A 178 -16.67 -2.85 -18.70
CA ILE A 178 -16.49 -2.96 -17.24
C ILE A 178 -17.05 -4.31 -16.80
N SER A 179 -16.23 -5.05 -16.07
CA SER A 179 -16.54 -6.34 -15.45
C SER A 179 -16.48 -6.23 -13.93
N ASN A 180 -16.98 -7.25 -13.22
CA ASN A 180 -16.95 -7.29 -11.76
C ASN A 180 -16.26 -8.56 -11.22
N LEU A 181 -15.38 -8.40 -10.23
CA LEU A 181 -14.61 -9.47 -9.59
C LEU A 181 -15.47 -10.50 -8.83
N HIS A 182 -16.74 -10.18 -8.53
CA HIS A 182 -17.69 -11.07 -7.87
C HIS A 182 -18.47 -11.95 -8.86
N HIS A 183 -18.45 -11.61 -10.16
CA HIS A 183 -19.02 -12.49 -11.19
C HIS A 183 -18.30 -13.85 -11.18
N ILE A 184 -19.06 -14.95 -11.28
CA ILE A 184 -18.58 -16.33 -11.11
C ILE A 184 -17.30 -16.60 -11.92
N PHE A 185 -17.31 -16.24 -13.21
CA PHE A 185 -16.15 -16.38 -14.10
C PHE A 185 -14.90 -15.65 -13.56
N TRP A 186 -15.00 -14.36 -13.24
CA TRP A 186 -13.85 -13.57 -12.80
C TRP A 186 -13.38 -13.97 -11.41
N LYS A 187 -14.30 -14.38 -10.53
CA LYS A 187 -14.00 -14.90 -9.20
C LYS A 187 -13.16 -16.18 -9.30
N ARG A 188 -13.57 -17.13 -10.16
CA ARG A 188 -12.88 -18.42 -10.37
C ARG A 188 -11.47 -18.25 -10.96
N HIS A 189 -11.28 -17.28 -11.87
CA HIS A 189 -10.02 -17.11 -12.60
C HIS A 189 -9.09 -16.07 -11.98
N PHE A 190 -9.47 -15.43 -10.87
CA PHE A 190 -8.66 -14.39 -10.23
C PHE A 190 -7.27 -14.90 -9.83
N TRP A 191 -6.23 -14.14 -10.15
CA TRP A 191 -4.85 -14.51 -9.85
C TRP A 191 -4.21 -13.59 -8.81
N GLN A 192 -4.08 -12.30 -9.10
CA GLN A 192 -3.44 -11.34 -8.19
C GLN A 192 -3.76 -9.89 -8.57
N VAL A 193 -3.40 -8.96 -7.68
CA VAL A 193 -3.45 -7.53 -7.91
C VAL A 193 -2.04 -6.95 -7.84
N ARG A 194 -1.70 -6.02 -8.74
CA ARG A 194 -0.46 -5.24 -8.71
C ARG A 194 -0.75 -3.74 -8.61
N ARG A 195 -0.05 -3.06 -7.71
CA ARG A 195 -0.08 -1.60 -7.58
C ARG A 195 1.18 -1.00 -8.17
N LEU A 196 1.00 -0.19 -9.21
CA LEU A 196 2.08 0.49 -9.93
C LEU A 196 2.14 1.98 -9.59
N VAL A 197 1.03 2.57 -9.15
CA VAL A 197 0.92 3.99 -8.80
C VAL A 197 0.24 4.14 -7.44
N SER A 198 0.61 5.17 -6.69
CA SER A 198 -0.14 5.60 -5.51
C SER A 198 -0.97 6.81 -5.90
N ILE A 199 -2.26 6.76 -5.60
CA ILE A 199 -3.26 7.81 -5.84
C ILE A 199 -3.78 8.26 -4.48
#